data_AF-K4K0G9-F1
#
_entry.id   AF-K4K0G9-F1
#
_cell.length_a   1.000
_cell.length_b   1.000
_cell.length_c   1.000
_cell.angle_alpha   90.00
_cell.angle_beta   90.00
_cell.angle_gamma   90.00
#
_symmetry.space_group_name_H-M   'P 1'
#
loop_
_entity.id
_entity.type
_entity.pdbx_description
1 polymer ?
#
loop_
_entity_poly.entity_id
_entity_poly.type
_entity_poly.pdbx_seq_one_letter_code
_entity_poly.pdbx_strand_id
1 'polypeptide(L)'
;GPGCPVCVTPLAYIDKALAIASLPDIIFCSFGDMLRVPSSNQDLLSIKAQGADIRIVYSPLDALKIAQDNPNREVVFFAVGFETTPP
;
A
#
# COMPACT_ATOMS: atom_id res chain seq x y z
N GLY A 1 -7.90 11.40 20.66
CA GLY A 1 -8.09 11.47 19.19
C GLY A 1 -8.34 10.08 18.65
N PRO A 2 -8.68 9.93 17.36
CA PRO A 2 -8.78 8.61 16.74
C PRO A 2 -7.40 7.95 16.78
N GLY A 3 -7.24 6.90 17.59
CA GLY A 3 -5.93 6.30 17.90
C GLY A 3 -5.40 5.29 16.86
N CYS A 4 -5.99 5.24 15.67
CA CYS A 4 -5.68 4.24 14.65
C CYS A 4 -5.70 4.89 13.26
N PRO A 5 -4.54 5.12 12.61
CA PRO A 5 -4.47 5.84 11.33
C PRO A 5 -5.13 5.05 10.20
N VAL A 6 -4.99 3.72 10.25
CA VAL A 6 -5.67 2.76 9.39
C VAL A 6 -7.18 2.94 9.44
N CYS A 7 -7.74 3.01 10.65
CA CYS A 7 -9.19 3.07 10.89
C CYS A 7 -9.83 4.38 10.43
N VAL A 8 -9.03 5.44 10.24
CA VAL A 8 -9.50 6.76 9.79
C VAL A 8 -9.06 7.10 8.38
N THR A 9 -8.41 6.17 7.67
CA THR A 9 -8.04 6.39 6.27
C THR A 9 -9.31 6.49 5.43
N PRO A 10 -9.52 7.58 4.69
CA PRO A 10 -10.70 7.72 3.83
C PRO A 10 -10.82 6.59 2.81
N LEU A 11 -12.02 6.04 2.65
CA LEU A 11 -12.33 4.98 1.69
C LEU A 11 -11.84 5.32 0.27
N ALA A 12 -12.01 6.59 -0.15
CA ALA A 12 -11.57 7.06 -1.46
C ALA A 12 -10.05 6.95 -1.70
N TYR A 13 -9.22 6.97 -0.65
CA TYR A 13 -7.78 6.73 -0.78
C TYR A 13 -7.45 5.26 -0.87
N ILE A 14 -8.18 4.42 -0.14
CA ILE A 14 -8.05 2.96 -0.23
C ILE A 14 -8.44 2.51 -1.65
N ASP A 15 -9.57 2.98 -2.20
CA ASP A 15 -9.99 2.68 -3.57
C ASP A 15 -8.92 3.07 -4.61
N LYS A 16 -8.30 4.24 -4.46
CA LYS A 16 -7.18 4.68 -5.33
C LYS A 16 -5.94 3.79 -5.19
N ALA A 17 -5.59 3.41 -3.96
CA ALA A 17 -4.48 2.49 -3.69
C ALA A 17 -4.68 1.15 -4.39
N LEU A 18 -5.89 0.58 -4.32
CA LEU A 18 -6.22 -0.68 -4.97
C LEU A 18 -6.22 -0.56 -6.51
N ALA A 19 -6.65 0.58 -7.05
CA ALA A 19 -6.58 0.84 -8.49
C ALA A 19 -5.13 0.89 -8.98
N ILE A 20 -4.23 1.54 -8.24
CA ILE A 20 -2.79 1.59 -8.56
C ILE A 20 -2.15 0.21 -8.40
N ALA A 21 -2.47 -0.51 -7.33
CA ALA A 21 -1.92 -1.85 -7.06
C ALA A 21 -2.31 -2.88 -8.12
N SER A 22 -3.39 -2.63 -8.89
CA SER A 22 -3.85 -3.51 -9.96
C SER A 22 -3.24 -3.20 -11.33
N LEU A 23 -2.45 -2.12 -11.46
CA LEU A 23 -1.79 -1.77 -12.71
C LEU A 23 -0.66 -2.77 -13.03
N PRO A 24 -0.43 -3.08 -14.32
CA PRO A 24 0.71 -3.90 -14.72
C PRO A 24 2.02 -3.23 -14.36
N ASP A 25 3.06 -4.04 -14.16
CA ASP A 25 4.44 -3.62 -13.89
C ASP A 25 4.70 -2.81 -12.61
N ILE A 26 3.66 -2.47 -11.83
CA ILE A 26 3.77 -1.84 -10.52
C ILE A 26 4.22 -2.83 -9.45
N ILE A 27 5.11 -2.39 -8.56
CA ILE A 27 5.34 -3.01 -7.24
C ILE A 27 4.69 -2.11 -6.20
N PHE A 28 3.61 -2.59 -5.59
CA PHE A 28 2.85 -1.81 -4.62
C PHE A 28 3.27 -2.16 -3.20
N CYS A 29 3.83 -1.21 -2.46
CA CYS A 29 4.31 -1.38 -1.10
C CYS A 29 3.34 -0.77 -0.09
N SER A 30 3.05 -1.49 0.98
CA SER A 30 2.20 -0.99 2.07
C SER A 30 2.54 -1.67 3.40
N PHE A 31 2.15 -1.04 4.50
CA PHE A 31 2.19 -1.70 5.81
C PHE A 31 1.21 -2.87 5.89
N GLY A 32 1.53 -3.85 6.74
CA GLY A 32 0.79 -5.11 6.86
C GLY A 32 -0.65 -4.96 7.37
N ASP A 33 -0.90 -3.94 8.19
CA ASP A 33 -2.22 -3.59 8.72
C ASP A 33 -3.19 -3.11 7.65
N MET A 34 -2.69 -2.47 6.59
CA MET A 34 -3.48 -1.99 5.46
C MET A 34 -4.00 -3.12 4.55
N LEU A 35 -3.43 -4.32 4.61
CA LEU A 35 -3.75 -5.38 3.64
C LEU A 35 -5.21 -5.84 3.68
N ARG A 36 -5.82 -5.81 4.87
CA ARG A 36 -7.19 -6.31 5.12
C ARG A 36 -8.20 -5.18 5.28
N VAL A 37 -7.81 -3.94 5.01
CA VAL A 37 -8.72 -2.80 5.12
C VAL A 37 -9.66 -2.84 3.92
N PRO A 38 -10.98 -2.94 4.15
CA PRO A 38 -11.92 -3.04 3.05
C PRO A 38 -11.97 -1.73 2.25
N SER A 39 -11.89 -1.87 0.93
CA SER A 39 -12.28 -0.84 -0.04
C SER A 39 -13.76 -1.00 -0.40
N SER A 40 -14.22 -0.26 -1.41
CA SER A 40 -15.60 -0.36 -1.91
C SER A 40 -15.98 -1.78 -2.38
N ASN A 41 -15.04 -2.55 -2.94
CA ASN A 41 -15.34 -3.86 -3.54
C ASN A 41 -14.38 -5.00 -3.15
N GLN A 42 -13.20 -4.69 -2.61
CA GLN A 42 -12.14 -5.67 -2.34
C GLN A 42 -11.11 -5.12 -1.33
N ASP A 43 -10.05 -5.87 -1.01
CA ASP A 43 -8.93 -5.39 -0.20
C ASP A 43 -7.58 -5.71 -0.89
N LEU A 44 -6.49 -5.11 -0.41
CA LEU A 44 -5.15 -5.34 -0.98
C LEU A 44 -4.74 -6.83 -0.90
N LEU A 45 -5.16 -7.55 0.14
CA LEU A 45 -4.90 -8.98 0.27
C LEU A 45 -5.55 -9.80 -0.85
N SER A 46 -6.77 -9.44 -1.23
CA SER A 46 -7.53 -10.09 -2.30
C SER A 46 -6.90 -9.84 -3.66
N ILE A 47 -6.48 -8.59 -3.95
CA ILE A 47 -5.78 -8.27 -5.22
C ILE A 47 -4.41 -8.96 -5.27
N LYS A 48 -3.69 -9.03 -4.13
CA LYS A 48 -2.44 -9.80 -4.05
C LYS A 48 -2.67 -11.27 -4.41
N ALA A 49 -3.76 -11.87 -3.93
CA ALA A 49 -4.13 -13.24 -4.28
C ALA A 49 -4.51 -13.42 -5.76
N GLN A 50 -4.93 -12.35 -6.44
CA GLN A 50 -5.20 -12.32 -7.89
C GLN A 50 -3.94 -12.12 -8.74
N GLY A 51 -2.76 -11.93 -8.12
CA GLY A 51 -1.47 -11.85 -8.82
C GLY A 51 -0.82 -10.47 -8.85
N ALA A 52 -1.41 -9.44 -8.22
CA ALA A 52 -0.73 -8.16 -8.07
C ALA A 52 0.55 -8.28 -7.21
N ASP A 53 1.62 -7.60 -7.62
CA ASP A 53 2.89 -7.55 -6.87
C ASP A 53 2.77 -6.55 -5.71
N ILE A 54 2.11 -7.00 -4.64
CA ILE A 54 1.98 -6.24 -3.39
C ILE A 54 3.02 -6.72 -2.39
N ARG A 55 3.88 -5.83 -1.89
CA ARG A 55 4.93 -6.13 -0.92
C ARG A 55 4.65 -5.47 0.42
N ILE A 56 4.68 -6.27 1.48
CA ILE A 56 4.56 -5.75 2.84
C ILE A 56 5.91 -5.16 3.24
N VAL A 57 5.90 -3.92 3.68
CA VAL A 57 7.09 -3.22 4.18
C VAL A 57 6.89 -2.81 5.64
N TYR A 58 8.00 -2.62 6.36
CA TYR A 58 7.99 -2.16 7.75
C TYR A 58 8.43 -0.70 7.86
N SER A 59 9.03 -0.15 6.81
CA SER A 59 9.38 1.27 6.71
C SER A 59 9.32 1.77 5.26
N PRO A 60 9.22 3.09 5.04
CA PRO A 60 9.37 3.67 3.70
C PRO A 60 10.73 3.35 3.05
N LEU A 61 11.78 3.12 3.85
CA LEU A 61 13.12 2.79 3.35
C LEU A 61 13.16 1.40 2.68
N ASP A 62 12.29 0.47 3.11
CA ASP A 62 12.19 -0.83 2.45
C ASP A 62 11.65 -0.68 1.02
N ALA A 63 10.69 0.23 0.81
CA ALA A 63 10.16 0.54 -0.52
C ALA A 63 11.23 1.19 -1.42
N LEU A 64 12.06 2.09 -0.85
CA LEU A 64 13.21 2.65 -1.57
C LEU A 64 14.20 1.55 -1.98
N LYS A 65 14.50 0.61 -1.08
CA LYS A 65 15.40 -0.51 -1.40
C LYS A 65 14.82 -1.39 -2.51
N ILE A 66 13.52 -1.69 -2.44
CA ILE A 66 12.80 -2.41 -3.50
C ILE A 66 12.90 -1.68 -4.84
N ALA A 67 12.75 -0.35 -4.86
CA ALA A 67 12.90 0.45 -6.07
C ALA A 67 14.32 0.38 -6.66
N GLN A 68 15.35 0.48 -5.83
CA GLN A 68 16.74 0.34 -6.27
C GLN A 68 17.03 -1.04 -6.88
N ASP A 69 16.43 -2.09 -6.33
CA ASP A 69 16.61 -3.47 -6.80
C ASP A 69 15.73 -3.80 -8.03
N ASN A 70 14.77 -2.93 -8.39
CA ASN A 70 13.85 -3.12 -9.51
C ASN A 70 13.81 -1.85 -10.41
N PRO A 71 14.93 -1.45 -11.04
CA PRO A 71 15.05 -0.16 -11.72
C PRO A 71 14.14 0.01 -12.96
N ASN A 72 13.61 -1.10 -13.50
CA ASN A 72 12.73 -1.09 -14.67
C ASN A 72 11.24 -1.15 -14.29
N ARG A 73 10.90 -1.01 -13.01
CA ARG A 73 9.53 -1.09 -12.50
C ARG A 73 9.22 0.13 -11.66
N GLU A 74 7.97 0.57 -11.72
CA GLU A 74 7.48 1.62 -10.83
C GLU A 74 7.15 1.01 -9.46
N VAL A 75 7.66 1.66 -8.41
CA VAL A 75 7.42 1.26 -7.02
C VAL A 75 6.62 2.35 -6.33
N VAL A 76 5.43 1.98 -5.85
CA VAL A 76 4.51 2.90 -5.18
C VAL A 76 4.40 2.50 -3.72
N PHE A 77 4.66 3.42 -2.80
CA PHE A 77 4.47 3.20 -1.37
C PHE A 77 3.20 3.90 -0.87
N PHE A 78 2.27 3.13 -0.31
CA PHE A 78 1.07 3.67 0.31
C PHE A 78 1.33 3.98 1.79
N ALA A 79 1.74 5.22 2.02
CA ALA A 79 2.04 5.73 3.36
C ALA A 79 0.75 6.05 4.13
N VAL A 80 0.37 5.17 5.05
CA VAL A 80 -0.69 5.43 6.04
C VAL A 80 -0.07 5.52 7.43
N GLY A 81 -0.26 6.65 8.09
CA GLY A 81 0.32 6.93 9.40
C GLY A 81 -0.14 8.28 9.95
N PHE A 82 0.12 8.52 11.24
CA PHE A 82 -0.03 9.83 11.88
C PHE A 82 1.28 10.62 11.81
N GLU A 83 1.36 11.80 12.43
CA GLU A 83 2.52 12.72 12.35
C GLU A 83 3.88 12.08 12.70
N THR A 84 3.91 10.96 13.43
CA THR A 84 5.14 10.22 13.78
C THR A 84 5.66 9.29 12.68
N THR A 85 4.88 9.09 11.62
CA THR A 85 5.31 8.44 10.38
C THR A 85 5.07 9.43 9.24
N PRO A 86 5.90 10.49 9.11
CA PRO A 86 5.81 11.38 7.96
C PRO A 86 5.89 10.53 6.67
N PRO A 87 5.00 10.75 5.69
CA PRO A 87 5.00 10.00 4.43
C PRO A 87 6.30 10.15 3.64
#